data_AF-A0A3M2GPR1-F1
#
_entry.id   AF-A0A3M2GPR1-F1
#
_cell.length_a   1.000
_cell.length_b   1.000
_cell.length_c   1.000
_cell.angle_alpha   90.00
_cell.angle_beta   90.00
_cell.angle_gamma   90.00
#
_symmetry.space_group_name_H-M   'P 1'
#
loop_
_entity.id
_entity.type
_entity.pdbx_description
1 polymer ?
#
loop_
_entity_poly.entity_id
_entity_poly.type
_entity_poly.pdbx_seq_one_letter_code
_entity_poly.pdbx_strand_id
1 'polypeptide(L)'
;MDSRQQSIKLSEETQRYLLDVGTNIDEYYRRFRELRLLTDDLSFQTAILNVEHAFFMLVQSINILREQLNLLRVASRKGEVY
;
A
#
# COMPACT_ATOMS: atom_id res chain seq x y z
N MET A 1 -18.00 -1.38 -24.76
CA MET A 1 -16.81 -0.77 -24.12
C MET A 1 -15.71 -1.81 -24.13
N ASP A 2 -14.48 -1.43 -24.52
CA ASP A 2 -13.33 -2.34 -24.45
C ASP A 2 -12.86 -2.46 -23.00
N SER A 3 -13.07 -3.64 -22.41
CA SER A 3 -12.68 -3.94 -21.03
C SER A 3 -11.17 -3.81 -20.80
N ARG A 4 -10.34 -3.99 -21.84
CA ARG A 4 -8.88 -3.80 -21.77
C ARG A 4 -8.50 -2.33 -21.64
N GLN A 5 -9.20 -1.45 -22.34
CA GLN A 5 -8.94 -0.02 -22.23
C GLN A 5 -9.40 0.52 -20.87
N GLN A 6 -10.52 -0.01 -20.35
CA GLN A 6 -11.00 0.33 -19.02
C GLN A 6 -10.07 -0.18 -17.91
N SER A 7 -9.53 -1.39 -18.03
CA SER A 7 -8.57 -1.93 -17.05
C SER A 7 -7.29 -1.10 -16.99
N ILE A 8 -6.76 -0.64 -18.13
CA ILE A 8 -5.58 0.24 -18.17
C ILE A 8 -5.86 1.54 -17.42
N LYS A 9 -6.99 2.20 -17.72
CA LYS A 9 -7.36 3.46 -17.07
C LYS A 9 -7.53 3.27 -15.56
N LEU A 10 -8.23 2.23 -15.14
CA LEU A 10 -8.45 1.94 -13.73
C LEU A 10 -7.15 1.58 -13.00
N SER A 11 -6.24 0.84 -13.64
CA SER A 11 -4.92 0.55 -13.08
C SER A 11 -4.09 1.82 -12.84
N GLU A 12 -4.10 2.76 -13.79
CA GLU A 12 -3.38 4.02 -13.67
C GLU A 12 -3.97 4.94 -12.59
N GLU A 13 -5.31 5.02 -12.51
CA GLU A 13 -6.01 5.74 -11.44
C GLU A 13 -5.71 5.14 -10.07
N THR A 14 -5.77 3.81 -9.95
CA THR A 14 -5.49 3.10 -8.70
C THR A 14 -4.03 3.28 -8.28
N GLN A 15 -3.07 3.20 -9.22
CA GLN A 15 -1.65 3.41 -8.89
C GLN A 15 -1.38 4.82 -8.34
N ARG A 16 -2.02 5.87 -8.90
CA ARG A 16 -1.92 7.23 -8.36
C ARG A 16 -2.49 7.30 -6.94
N TYR A 17 -3.68 6.75 -6.74
CA TYR A 17 -4.30 6.71 -5.42
C TYR A 17 -3.44 5.96 -4.38
N LEU A 18 -2.83 4.84 -4.76
CA LEU A 18 -1.95 4.08 -3.86
C LEU A 18 -0.68 4.84 -3.47
N LEU A 19 -0.19 5.76 -4.29
CA LEU A 19 0.93 6.64 -3.92
C LEU A 19 0.49 7.61 -2.81
N ASP A 20 -0.65 8.28 -2.99
CA ASP A 20 -1.19 9.22 -2.00
C ASP A 20 -1.51 8.51 -0.68
N VAL A 21 -2.11 7.32 -0.75
CA VAL A 21 -2.37 6.46 0.41
C VAL A 21 -1.07 6.06 1.09
N GLY A 22 -0.05 5.67 0.32
CA GLY A 22 1.27 5.30 0.86
C GLY A 22 1.91 6.44 1.66
N THR A 23 1.87 7.67 1.14
CA THR A 23 2.38 8.86 1.86
C THR A 23 1.63 9.10 3.16
N ASN A 24 0.30 9.02 3.16
CA ASN A 24 -0.50 9.21 4.37
C ASN A 24 -0.24 8.11 5.42
N ILE A 25 -0.10 6.86 4.98
CA ILE A 25 0.22 5.72 5.86
C ILE A 25 1.58 5.90 6.51
N ASP A 26 2.59 6.36 5.76
CA ASP A 26 3.94 6.63 6.29
C ASP A 26 3.92 7.71 7.39
N GLU A 27 3.11 8.77 7.20
CA GLU A 27 2.91 9.80 8.21
C GLU A 27 2.37 9.22 9.53
N TYR A 28 1.32 8.40 9.45
CA TYR A 28 0.74 7.79 10.64
C TYR A 28 1.71 6.81 11.30
N TYR A 29 2.42 5.99 10.52
CA TYR A 29 3.46 5.09 11.03
C TYR A 29 4.51 5.87 11.83
N ARG A 30 5.01 6.99 11.28
CA ARG A 30 5.97 7.86 11.96
C ARG A 30 5.44 8.39 13.30
N ARG A 31 4.19 8.87 13.33
CA ARG A 31 3.55 9.37 14.55
C ARG A 31 3.39 8.28 15.62
N PHE A 32 3.04 7.06 15.23
CA PHE A 32 2.98 5.93 16.18
C PHE A 32 4.36 5.54 16.70
N ARG A 33 5.38 5.56 15.83
CA ARG A 33 6.77 5.30 16.24
C ARG A 33 7.28 6.34 17.23
N GLU A 34 6.98 7.63 17.00
CA GLU A 34 7.29 8.70 17.95
C GLU A 34 6.61 8.45 19.30
N LEU A 35 5.33 8.08 19.30
CA LEU A 35 4.60 7.74 20.53
C LEU A 35 5.26 6.59 21.30
N ARG A 36 5.72 5.55 20.60
CA ARG A 36 6.43 4.43 21.24
C ARG A 36 7.74 4.87 21.90
N LEU A 37 8.50 5.74 21.24
CA LEU A 37 9.78 6.25 21.77
C LEU A 37 9.61 7.14 23.00
N LEU A 38 8.44 7.77 23.16
CA LEU A 38 8.10 8.61 24.32
C LEU A 38 7.45 7.83 25.47
N THR A 39 7.16 6.54 25.27
CA THR A 39 6.45 5.71 26.26
C THR A 39 7.45 4.95 27.13
N ASP A 40 7.29 5.00 28.46
CA ASP A 40 8.13 4.20 29.38
C ASP A 40 7.46 2.89 29.85
N ASP A 41 6.15 2.73 29.63
CA ASP A 41 5.41 1.51 29.97
C ASP A 41 5.63 0.42 28.91
N LEU A 42 6.24 -0.70 29.33
CA LEU A 42 6.57 -1.83 28.45
C LEU A 42 5.33 -2.47 27.79
N SER A 43 4.21 -2.56 28.52
CA SER A 43 2.97 -3.13 28.00
C SER A 43 2.38 -2.24 26.91
N PHE A 44 2.43 -0.93 27.12
CA PHE A 44 1.96 0.04 26.14
C PHE A 44 2.90 0.14 24.93
N GLN A 45 4.23 0.12 25.13
CA GLN A 45 5.20 0.00 24.04
C GLN A 45 4.95 -1.24 23.16
N THR A 46 4.64 -2.38 23.79
CA THR A 46 4.34 -3.62 23.07
C THR A 46 3.07 -3.50 22.23
N ALA A 47 2.04 -2.85 22.75
CA ALA A 47 0.82 -2.56 21.98
C ALA A 47 1.12 -1.68 20.76
N ILE A 48 1.96 -0.66 20.90
CA ILE A 48 2.34 0.22 19.77
C ILE A 48 3.21 -0.54 18.76
N LEU A 49 4.11 -1.43 19.19
CA LEU A 49 4.88 -2.29 18.29
C LEU A 49 3.98 -3.16 17.40
N ASN A 50 2.88 -3.68 17.94
CA ASN A 50 1.91 -4.46 17.15
C ASN A 50 1.22 -3.58 16.10
N VAL A 51 0.92 -2.32 16.43
CA VAL A 51 0.39 -1.34 15.47
C VAL A 51 1.41 -1.03 14.37
N GLU A 52 2.68 -0.77 14.73
CA GLU A 52 3.77 -0.58 13.77
C GLU A 52 3.95 -1.78 12.83
N HIS A 53 3.82 -3.00 13.35
CA HIS A 53 3.86 -4.21 12.54
C HIS A 53 2.69 -4.28 11.54
N ALA A 54 1.48 -3.89 11.96
CA ALA A 54 0.34 -3.82 11.06
C ALA A 54 0.54 -2.79 9.93
N PHE A 55 1.16 -1.63 10.22
CA PHE A 55 1.58 -0.66 9.20
C PHE A 55 2.53 -1.29 8.17
N PHE A 56 3.53 -2.04 8.64
CA PHE A 56 4.46 -2.75 7.76
C PHE A 56 3.72 -3.73 6.83
N MET A 57 2.81 -4.54 7.37
CA MET A 57 2.02 -5.50 6.59
C MET A 57 1.11 -4.81 5.55
N LEU A 58 0.55 -3.65 5.91
CA LEU A 58 -0.25 -2.83 4.99
C LEU A 58 0.60 -2.31 3.83
N VAL A 59 1.79 -1.78 4.09
CA VAL A 59 2.72 -1.32 3.04
C VAL A 59 3.13 -2.46 2.11
N GLN A 60 3.42 -3.65 2.65
CA GLN A 60 3.71 -4.84 1.83
C GLN A 60 2.53 -5.19 0.91
N SER A 61 1.31 -5.16 1.45
CA SER A 61 0.10 -5.44 0.68
C SER A 61 -0.14 -4.41 -0.44
N ILE A 62 0.13 -3.13 -0.18
CA ILE A 62 0.08 -2.06 -1.21
C ILE A 62 1.10 -2.33 -2.32
N ASN A 63 2.32 -2.73 -1.97
CA ASN A 63 3.36 -3.03 -2.96
C ASN A 63 2.97 -4.23 -3.84
N ILE A 64 2.43 -5.29 -3.25
CA ILE A 64 1.91 -6.44 -4.01
C ILE A 64 0.82 -5.99 -4.97
N LEU A 65 -0.16 -5.19 -4.51
CA LEU A 65 -1.22 -4.67 -5.36
C LEU A 65 -0.67 -3.82 -6.52
N ARG A 66 0.31 -2.94 -6.26
CA ARG A 66 0.96 -2.13 -7.31
C ARG A 66 1.58 -2.99 -8.40
N GLU A 67 2.24 -4.10 -8.02
CA GLU A 67 2.81 -5.04 -8.97
C GLU A 67 1.73 -5.73 -9.80
N GLN A 68 0.65 -6.21 -9.17
CA GLN A 68 -0.48 -6.84 -9.88
C GLN A 68 -1.15 -5.87 -10.86
N LEU A 69 -1.29 -4.59 -10.49
CA LEU A 69 -1.83 -3.55 -11.39
C LEU A 69 -0.90 -3.32 -12.60
N ASN A 70 0.41 -3.42 -12.40
CA ASN A 70 1.38 -3.31 -13.48
C ASN A 70 1.31 -4.51 -14.44
N LEU A 71 1.22 -5.73 -13.90
CA LEU A 71 1.04 -6.96 -14.68
C LEU A 71 -0.26 -6.91 -15.50
N LEU A 72 -1.37 -6.51 -14.88
CA LEU A 72 -2.65 -6.31 -15.56
C LEU A 72 -2.54 -5.31 -16.71
N ARG A 73 -1.83 -4.19 -16.50
CA ARG A 73 -1.62 -3.18 -17.53
C ARG A 73 -0.79 -3.73 -18.69
N VAL A 74 0.25 -4.53 -18.42
CA VAL A 74 1.06 -5.17 -19.47
C VAL A 74 0.22 -6.16 -20.27
N ALA A 75 -0.54 -7.03 -19.61
CA ALA A 75 -1.44 -8.00 -20.26
C ALA A 75 -2.50 -7.30 -21.13
N SER A 76 -3.10 -6.24 -20.61
CA SER A 76 -4.13 -5.46 -21.32
C SER A 76 -3.59 -4.72 -22.55
N ARG A 77 -2.30 -4.33 -22.54
CA ARG A 77 -1.63 -3.66 -23.67
C ARG A 77 -1.09 -4.63 -24.72
N LYS A 78 -0.59 -5.80 -24.31
CA LYS A 78 0.04 -6.78 -25.22
C LYS A 78 -0.95 -7.70 -25.93
N GLY A 79 -2.22 -7.70 -25.52
CA GLY A 79 -3.26 -8.51 -26.16
C GLY A 79 -3.25 -10.00 -25.79
N GLU A 80 -2.16 -10.49 -25.21
CA GLU A 80 -1.98 -11.85 -24.69
C GLU A 80 -0.95 -11.84 -23.55
N VAL A 81 -1.23 -12.52 -22.44
CA VAL A 81 -0.34 -13.53 -21.83
C VAL A 81 -1.24 -14.51 -21.08
N TYR A 82 -1.09 -15.80 -21.39
CA TYR A 82 -1.75 -16.95 -20.75
C TYR A 82 -1.41 -17.07 -19.26
#